data_AF-A0A6G1DDZ7-F1
#
_entry.id   AF-A0A6G1DDZ7-F1
#
_cell.length_a   1.000
_cell.length_b   1.000
_cell.length_c   1.000
_cell.angle_alpha   90.00
_cell.angle_beta   90.00
_cell.angle_gamma   90.00
#
_symmetry.space_group_name_H-M   'P 1'
#
loop_
_entity.id
_entity.type
_entity.pdbx_description
1 polymer ?
#
loop_
_entity_poly.entity_id
_entity_poly.type
_entity_poly.pdbx_seq_one_letter_code
_entity_poly.pdbx_strand_id
1 'polypeptide(L)'
;MRTSSLLFAAVTIVAVLAAAARGATAATVGSWQQIDINDPHVQELGRWAVAEMNRRTGLGGLTFNRVTIAEKQVVAGVNYRLTLEASSSGAKDGRYEAVVYEQDRSNARKLISFDPIH
;
A
#
# COMPACT_ATOMS: atom_id res chain seq x y z
N MET A 1 78.26 8.54 1.53
CA MET A 1 77.08 8.93 2.34
C MET A 1 75.95 8.02 1.84
N ARG A 2 75.60 6.84 2.39
CA ARG A 2 75.02 6.57 3.73
C ARG A 2 74.01 7.68 4.07
N THR A 3 72.69 7.49 4.11
CA THR A 3 71.84 6.35 4.52
C THR A 3 70.36 6.69 4.19
N SER A 4 69.48 5.67 4.19
CA SER A 4 68.12 5.71 4.77
C SER A 4 67.02 6.53 4.06
N SER A 5 65.74 6.16 4.06
CA SER A 5 64.99 5.09 4.74
C SER A 5 63.54 5.08 4.24
N LEU A 6 62.93 3.90 4.30
CA LEU A 6 61.54 3.61 4.66
C LEU A 6 60.38 3.94 3.70
N LEU A 7 59.92 2.86 3.07
CA LEU A 7 58.53 2.51 2.80
C LEU A 7 57.54 3.06 3.84
N PHE A 8 56.45 3.68 3.37
CA PHE A 8 55.14 3.56 4.02
C PHE A 8 54.07 3.36 2.94
N ALA A 9 53.59 2.12 2.85
CA ALA A 9 52.39 1.77 2.12
C ALA A 9 51.18 2.39 2.86
N ALA A 10 50.56 3.40 2.26
CA ALA A 10 49.28 3.91 2.74
C ALA A 10 48.16 3.08 2.12
N VAL A 11 47.84 1.95 2.75
CA VAL A 11 46.60 1.22 2.50
C VAL A 11 45.48 2.04 3.13
N THR A 12 44.80 2.86 2.34
CA THR A 12 43.58 3.54 2.78
C THR A 12 42.41 2.57 2.67
N ILE A 13 42.10 1.92 3.79
CA ILE A 13 40.83 1.21 4.00
C ILE A 13 39.75 2.29 4.08
N VAL A 14 39.01 2.50 3.00
CA VAL A 14 37.73 3.23 3.07
C VAL A 14 36.68 2.20 3.43
N ALA A 15 36.33 2.17 4.71
CA ALA A 15 35.24 1.36 5.23
C ALA A 15 33.92 1.82 4.57
N VAL A 16 33.33 0.95 3.75
CA VAL A 16 31.97 1.15 3.22
C VAL A 16 31.00 0.88 4.37
N LEU A 17 30.60 1.94 5.07
CA LEU A 17 29.42 1.89 5.93
C LEU A 17 28.19 2.09 5.04
N ALA A 18 27.63 0.97 4.57
CA ALA A 18 26.28 0.95 4.02
C ALA A 18 25.29 1.20 5.17
N ALA A 19 25.06 2.46 5.48
CA ALA A 19 23.94 2.86 6.31
C ALA A 19 22.66 2.59 5.51
N ALA A 20 22.03 1.45 5.78
CA ALA A 20 20.64 1.20 5.38
C ALA A 20 19.75 2.17 6.16
N ALA A 21 19.70 3.42 5.69
CA ALA A 21 18.71 4.38 6.11
C ALA A 21 17.36 3.81 5.66
N ARG A 22 16.61 3.26 6.63
CA ARG A 22 15.17 3.01 6.48
C ARG A 22 14.56 4.38 6.20
N GLY A 23 14.43 4.71 4.92
CA GLY A 23 13.75 5.90 4.47
C GLY A 23 12.32 5.80 4.94
N ALA A 24 11.96 6.54 5.97
CA ALA A 24 10.59 7.00 6.11
C ALA A 24 10.33 7.87 4.88
N THR A 25 9.83 7.28 3.80
CA THR A 25 9.37 8.03 2.63
C THR A 25 8.25 8.92 3.14
N ALA A 26 8.54 10.21 3.31
CA ALA A 26 7.53 11.21 3.56
C ALA A 26 6.43 11.03 2.51
N ALA A 27 5.17 11.04 2.95
CA ALA A 27 4.05 10.88 2.05
C ALA A 27 4.02 12.05 1.07
N THR A 28 4.45 11.85 -0.18
CA THR A 28 4.34 12.88 -1.21
C THR A 28 2.86 13.03 -1.54
N VAL A 29 2.30 14.20 -1.20
CA VAL A 29 0.91 14.54 -1.51
C VAL A 29 0.68 14.35 -3.01
N GLY A 30 -0.39 13.65 -3.38
CA GLY A 30 -0.76 13.37 -4.78
C GLY A 30 -0.12 12.13 -5.41
N SER A 31 0.86 11.47 -4.79
CA SER A 31 1.38 10.18 -5.28
C SER A 31 0.72 8.99 -4.58
N TRP A 32 0.52 7.91 -5.32
CA TRP A 32 0.15 6.62 -4.72
C TRP A 32 1.35 6.02 -4.01
N GLN A 33 1.12 5.51 -2.80
CA GLN A 33 2.13 4.89 -1.96
C GLN A 33 1.64 3.55 -1.45
N GLN A 34 2.45 2.51 -1.62
CA GLN A 34 2.15 1.20 -1.10
C GLN A 34 2.09 1.24 0.44
N ILE A 35 1.09 0.56 1.00
CA ILE A 35 0.89 0.44 2.45
C ILE A 35 0.78 -1.03 2.86
N ASP A 36 0.83 -1.29 4.15
CA ASP A 36 0.74 -2.66 4.67
C ASP A 36 -0.67 -3.23 4.46
N ILE A 37 -0.74 -4.36 3.76
CA ILE A 37 -2.00 -5.09 3.54
C ILE A 37 -2.53 -5.71 4.83
N ASN A 38 -1.69 -5.92 5.84
CA ASN A 38 -2.09 -6.51 7.12
C ASN A 38 -2.59 -5.45 8.12
N ASP A 39 -2.56 -4.16 7.74
CA ASP A 39 -3.17 -3.11 8.55
C ASP A 39 -4.67 -3.44 8.76
N PRO A 40 -5.14 -3.55 10.02
CA PRO A 40 -6.55 -3.82 10.31
C PRO A 40 -7.51 -2.85 9.63
N HIS A 41 -7.10 -1.58 9.47
CA HIS A 41 -7.87 -0.55 8.78
C HIS A 41 -8.00 -0.85 7.28
N VAL A 42 -6.92 -1.29 6.63
CA VAL A 42 -6.93 -1.68 5.21
C VAL A 42 -7.86 -2.87 4.96
N GLN A 43 -7.83 -3.88 5.83
CA GLN A 43 -8.74 -5.03 5.75
C GLN A 43 -10.19 -4.63 6.02
N GLU A 44 -10.42 -3.68 6.93
CA GLU A 44 -11.75 -3.12 7.19
C GLU A 44 -12.29 -2.33 5.99
N LEU A 45 -11.47 -1.50 5.34
CA LEU A 45 -11.84 -0.78 4.12
C LEU A 45 -12.20 -1.74 2.99
N GLY A 46 -11.46 -2.85 2.85
CA GLY A 46 -11.79 -3.91 1.90
C GLY A 46 -13.17 -4.54 2.16
N ARG A 47 -13.47 -4.89 3.42
CA ARG A 47 -14.80 -5.38 3.82
C ARG A 47 -15.89 -4.36 3.54
N TRP A 48 -15.64 -3.11 3.91
CA TRP A 48 -16.59 -2.01 3.71
C TRP A 48 -16.89 -1.79 2.22
N ALA A 49 -15.88 -1.82 1.36
CA ALA A 49 -16.03 -1.64 -0.08
C ALA A 49 -16.94 -2.72 -0.70
N VAL A 50 -16.75 -3.99 -0.33
CA VAL A 50 -17.60 -5.09 -0.80
C VAL A 50 -19.04 -4.92 -0.31
N ALA A 51 -19.24 -4.58 0.96
CA ALA A 51 -20.57 -4.36 1.52
C ALA A 51 -21.30 -3.19 0.84
N GLU A 52 -20.60 -2.09 0.57
CA GLU A 52 -21.14 -0.92 -0.12
C GLU A 52 -21.44 -1.23 -1.60
N MET A 53 -20.60 -2.01 -2.29
CA MET A 53 -20.89 -2.46 -3.66
C MET A 53 -22.16 -3.31 -3.73
N ASN A 54 -22.30 -4.29 -2.82
CA ASN A 54 -23.50 -5.10 -2.70
C ASN A 54 -24.75 -4.24 -2.45
N ARG A 55 -24.63 -3.21 -1.58
CA ARG A 55 -25.73 -2.27 -1.30
C ARG A 55 -26.12 -1.45 -2.53
N ARG A 56 -25.15 -0.92 -3.28
CA ARG A 56 -25.39 -0.04 -4.44
C ARG A 56 -26.00 -0.76 -5.63
N THR A 57 -25.55 -1.99 -5.87
CA THR A 57 -25.97 -2.77 -7.05
C THR A 57 -27.19 -3.64 -6.80
N GLY A 58 -27.56 -3.86 -5.53
CA GLY A 58 -28.61 -4.80 -5.15
C GLY A 58 -28.27 -6.26 -5.47
N LEU A 59 -27.04 -6.54 -5.92
CA LEU A 59 -26.61 -7.87 -6.37
C LEU A 59 -26.42 -8.85 -5.22
N GLY A 60 -26.25 -8.35 -3.98
CA GLY A 60 -26.21 -9.15 -2.75
C GLY A 60 -25.53 -10.50 -2.94
N GLY A 61 -24.22 -10.51 -3.18
CA GLY A 61 -23.57 -11.77 -3.57
C GLY A 61 -22.09 -11.84 -3.25
N LEU A 62 -21.38 -10.72 -3.16
CA LEU A 62 -19.95 -10.75 -2.87
C LEU A 62 -19.69 -10.86 -1.36
N THR A 63 -18.85 -11.81 -0.99
CA THR A 63 -18.27 -11.98 0.35
C THR A 63 -16.81 -11.59 0.27
N PHE A 64 -16.40 -10.66 1.14
CA PHE A 64 -15.00 -10.24 1.21
C PHE A 64 -14.13 -11.36 1.76
N ASN A 65 -12.98 -11.61 1.12
CA ASN A 65 -11.98 -12.57 1.60
C ASN A 65 -10.78 -11.86 2.23
N ARG A 66 -10.02 -11.11 1.43
CA ARG A 66 -8.83 -10.38 1.88
C ARG A 66 -8.41 -9.30 0.88
N VAL A 67 -7.71 -8.28 1.39
CA VAL A 67 -6.90 -7.38 0.56
C VAL A 67 -5.57 -8.06 0.20
N THR A 68 -5.12 -7.89 -1.03
CA THR A 68 -3.88 -8.47 -1.60
C THR A 68 -2.86 -7.41 -2.01
N ILE A 69 -3.32 -6.22 -2.38
CA ILE A 69 -2.48 -5.03 -2.64
C ILE A 69 -3.20 -3.83 -2.05
N ALA A 70 -2.46 -2.93 -1.42
CA ALA A 70 -3.00 -1.70 -0.87
C ALA A 70 -2.06 -0.52 -1.14
N GLU A 71 -2.64 0.57 -1.62
CA GLU A 71 -1.96 1.84 -1.80
C GLU A 71 -2.82 2.97 -1.24
N LYS A 72 -2.18 4.03 -0.76
CA LYS A 72 -2.86 5.27 -0.38
C LYS A 72 -2.34 6.47 -1.16
N GLN A 73 -3.19 7.46 -1.35
CA GLN A 73 -2.84 8.75 -1.90
C GLN A 73 -3.46 9.84 -1.01
N VAL A 74 -2.61 10.72 -0.50
CA VAL A 74 -3.05 11.88 0.29
C VAL A 74 -3.53 12.98 -0.65
N VAL A 75 -4.74 13.47 -0.41
CA VAL A 75 -5.42 14.55 -1.13
C VAL A 75 -6.03 15.52 -0.10
N ALA A 76 -7.21 16.11 -0.34
CA ALA A 76 -8.02 16.77 0.70
C ALA A 76 -8.75 15.76 1.62
N GLY A 77 -8.03 14.70 2.02
CA GLY A 77 -8.49 13.44 2.60
C GLY A 77 -7.55 12.31 2.16
N VAL A 78 -8.00 11.06 2.18
CA VAL A 78 -7.19 9.92 1.75
C VAL A 78 -7.96 9.06 0.76
N ASN A 79 -7.36 8.80 -0.40
CA ASN A 79 -7.80 7.71 -1.27
C ASN A 79 -7.02 6.44 -0.92
N TYR A 80 -7.73 5.32 -0.87
CA TYR A 80 -7.16 3.97 -0.77
C TYR A 80 -7.50 3.22 -2.05
N ARG A 81 -6.49 2.68 -2.72
CA ARG A 81 -6.65 1.75 -3.84
C ARG A 81 -6.33 0.36 -3.35
N LEU A 82 -7.33 -0.52 -3.39
CA LEU A 82 -7.26 -1.86 -2.82
C LEU A 82 -7.49 -2.88 -3.92
N THR A 83 -6.53 -3.78 -4.12
CA THR A 83 -6.82 -5.03 -4.82
C THR A 83 -7.28 -6.06 -3.80
N LEU A 84 -8.49 -6.56 -3.93
CA LEU A 84 -9.10 -7.51 -3.00
C LEU A 84 -9.63 -8.75 -3.71
N GLU A 85 -9.72 -9.83 -2.96
CA GLU A 85 -10.43 -11.03 -3.36
C GLU A 85 -11.81 -11.06 -2.71
N ALA A 86 -12.83 -11.39 -3.49
CA ALA A 86 -14.18 -11.61 -3.02
C ALA A 86 -14.83 -12.78 -3.75
N SER A 87 -15.60 -13.58 -3.01
CA SER A 87 -16.30 -14.76 -3.54
C SER A 87 -17.79 -14.48 -3.69
N SER A 88 -18.45 -15.13 -4.63
CA SER A 88 -19.91 -15.17 -4.68
C SER A 88 -20.42 -16.58 -4.47
N SER A 89 -21.59 -16.73 -3.84
CA SER A 89 -22.19 -18.05 -3.60
C SER A 89 -22.41 -18.78 -4.92
N GLY A 90 -21.61 -19.81 -5.18
CA GLY A 90 -21.70 -20.63 -6.40
C GLY A 90 -20.85 -20.15 -7.59
N ALA A 91 -20.03 -19.10 -7.42
CA ALA A 91 -19.07 -18.67 -8.44
C ALA A 91 -17.63 -18.72 -7.91
N LYS A 92 -16.65 -18.68 -8.82
CA LYS A 92 -15.24 -18.61 -8.44
C LYS A 92 -14.92 -17.27 -7.78
N ASP A 93 -13.93 -17.30 -6.88
CA ASP A 93 -13.33 -16.11 -6.29
C ASP A 93 -12.90 -15.14 -7.41
N GLY A 94 -13.38 -13.91 -7.31
CA GLY A 94 -13.01 -12.82 -8.19
C GLY A 94 -11.99 -11.91 -7.53
N ARG A 95 -11.10 -11.33 -8.34
CA ARG A 95 -10.22 -10.23 -7.90
C ARG A 95 -10.80 -8.92 -8.37
N TYR A 96 -10.78 -7.93 -7.50
CA TYR A 96 -11.38 -6.62 -7.74
C TYR A 96 -10.43 -5.51 -7.32
N GLU A 97 -10.47 -4.38 -8.03
CA GLU A 97 -9.90 -3.12 -7.58
C GLU A 97 -11.01 -2.25 -7.01
N ALA A 98 -10.84 -1.82 -5.77
CA ALA A 98 -11.74 -0.88 -5.11
C ALA A 98 -10.98 0.39 -4.76
N VAL A 99 -11.54 1.55 -5.13
CA VAL A 99 -11.04 2.85 -4.69
C VAL A 99 -11.99 3.41 -3.64
N VAL A 100 -11.48 3.62 -2.42
CA VAL A 100 -12.24 4.16 -1.29
C VAL A 100 -11.66 5.50 -0.88
N TYR A 101 -12.50 6.52 -0.76
CA TYR A 101 -12.13 7.82 -0.21
C TYR A 101 -12.59 7.93 1.24
N GLU A 102 -11.70 8.33 2.14
CA GLU A 102 -11.99 8.72 3.51
C GLU A 102 -11.69 10.20 3.73
N GLN A 103 -12.57 10.88 4.47
CA GLN A 103 -12.35 12.26 4.87
C GLN A 103 -11.88 12.38 6.33
N ASP A 104 -10.67 12.92 6.51
CA ASP A 104 -9.93 12.98 7.78
C ASP A 104 -10.69 13.56 8.99
N ARG A 105 -11.67 14.45 8.77
CA ARG A 105 -12.37 15.16 9.86
C ARG A 105 -13.75 14.62 10.19
N SER A 106 -14.37 13.84 9.31
CA SER A 106 -15.78 13.44 9.43
C SER A 106 -16.00 11.93 9.48
N ASN A 107 -14.95 11.12 9.29
CA ASN A 107 -15.05 9.67 9.06
C ASN A 107 -16.03 9.32 7.91
N ALA A 108 -16.37 10.30 7.07
CA ALA A 108 -17.22 10.06 5.91
C ALA A 108 -16.40 9.29 4.88
N ARG A 109 -16.99 8.20 4.38
CA ARG A 109 -16.38 7.35 3.37
C ARG A 109 -17.22 7.31 2.11
N LYS A 110 -16.54 7.17 0.98
CA LYS A 110 -17.19 7.01 -0.33
C LYS A 110 -16.47 5.93 -1.13
N LEU A 111 -17.23 4.95 -1.61
CA LEU A 111 -16.75 4.03 -2.64
C LEU A 111 -16.73 4.79 -3.96
N ILE A 112 -15.54 5.00 -4.52
CA ILE A 112 -15.31 5.74 -5.76
C ILE A 112 -15.48 4.80 -6.94
N SER A 113 -14.84 3.63 -6.91
CA SER A 113 -14.97 2.58 -7.92
C SER A 113 -14.84 1.19 -7.29
N PHE A 114 -15.37 0.19 -8.00
CA PHE A 114 -15.27 -1.22 -7.68
C PHE A 114 -15.35 -2.03 -8.98
N ASP A 115 -14.20 -2.44 -9.49
CA ASP A 115 -14.06 -3.00 -10.84
C ASP A 115 -13.40 -4.38 -10.79
N PRO A 116 -13.87 -5.37 -11.58
CA PRO A 116 -13.20 -6.65 -11.69
C PRO A 116 -11.83 -6.50 -12.37
N ILE A 117 -10.84 -7.27 -11.90
CA ILE A 117 -9.51 -7.34 -12.50
C ILE A 117 -9.43 -8.63 -13.33
N HIS A 118 -9.26 -8.47 -14.64
CA HIS A 118 -9.07 -9.57 -15.59
C HIS A 118 -7.60 -9.97 -15.73
#